data_AF-A0A522VXW0-F1
#
_entry.id   AF-A0A522VXW0-F1
#
_cell.length_a   1.000
_cell.length_b   1.000
_cell.length_c   1.000
_cell.angle_alpha   90.00
_cell.angle_beta   90.00
_cell.angle_gamma   90.00
#
_symmetry.space_group_name_H-M   'P 1'
#
loop_
_entity.id
_entity.type
_entity.pdbx_description
1 polymer ?
#
loop_
_entity_poly.entity_id
_entity_poly.type
_entity_poly.pdbx_seq_one_letter_code
_entity_poly.pdbx_strand_id
1 'polypeptide(L)'
;EHVMGTVEPGDTGLTDINILGEYNVAGELDQFRPLLARLGIRLRASITGDARYREVAAAHTARVNMVLCSQALITLARKMKERWGIPYYEGSFYGISDTSEALRNIARMLVERGADPTLAERTEALIAEEEAKAWARLAPYKARLTGKKVLLYTGGVKSWSVIQALQEVGMDVVGSSVRKATEADKKKALERLGGDEDKLADAITPRDMYAMFKDGKADMMLSGGRSQFVALKARTPWIDINQERHHGFAAYDGMVALVREIDQSINNPIWAQVRAPAPWDEE
;
A
#
# COMPACT_ATOMS: atom_id res chain seq x y z
N GLU A 1 9.44 28.35 4.24
CA GLU A 1 10.30 29.52 3.89
C GLU A 1 10.87 29.37 2.50
N HIS A 2 11.52 28.26 2.17
CA HIS A 2 12.13 28.09 0.84
C HIS A 2 11.20 27.54 -0.25
N VAL A 3 10.14 26.78 0.08
CA VAL A 3 9.25 26.16 -0.93
C VAL A 3 7.76 26.30 -0.57
N MET A 4 7.24 25.51 0.38
CA MET A 4 5.83 25.63 0.82
C MET A 4 5.54 27.03 1.40
N GLY A 5 4.43 27.63 0.96
CA GLY A 5 4.05 28.99 1.32
C GLY A 5 4.64 30.07 0.42
N THR A 6 5.34 29.73 -0.67
CA THR A 6 5.96 30.71 -1.58
C THR A 6 5.10 31.05 -2.81
N VAL A 7 4.02 30.30 -3.05
CA VAL A 7 3.09 30.53 -4.16
C VAL A 7 1.67 30.54 -3.63
N GLU A 8 0.97 31.67 -3.76
CA GLU A 8 -0.47 31.76 -3.50
C GLU A 8 -1.24 31.49 -4.80
N PRO A 9 -1.91 30.33 -4.95
CA PRO A 9 -2.64 30.00 -6.16
C PRO A 9 -4.00 30.72 -6.19
N GLY A 10 -4.43 31.18 -7.37
CA GLY A 10 -5.73 31.84 -7.55
C GLY A 10 -6.93 30.89 -7.55
N ASP A 11 -6.73 29.60 -7.27
CA ASP A 11 -7.73 28.55 -7.47
C ASP A 11 -8.11 27.80 -6.18
N THR A 12 -7.72 28.26 -4.98
CA THR A 12 -7.94 27.54 -3.71
C THR A 12 -9.38 27.07 -3.49
N GLY A 13 -9.55 25.85 -2.95
CA GLY A 13 -10.85 25.19 -2.80
C GLY A 13 -11.08 24.59 -1.43
N LEU A 14 -12.35 24.33 -1.09
CA LEU A 14 -12.74 23.66 0.16
C LEU A 14 -12.47 22.15 0.14
N THR A 15 -12.23 21.57 -1.04
CA THR A 15 -11.97 20.14 -1.23
C THR A 15 -10.51 19.86 -1.62
N ASP A 16 -9.60 20.77 -1.30
CA ASP A 16 -8.17 20.60 -1.57
C ASP A 16 -7.51 19.71 -0.52
N ILE A 17 -6.79 18.70 -0.96
CA ILE A 17 -5.99 17.82 -0.09
C ILE A 17 -4.54 17.73 -0.54
N ASN A 18 -3.63 17.41 0.38
CA ASN A 18 -2.33 16.87 0.03
C ASN A 18 -2.23 15.40 0.40
N ILE A 19 -1.41 14.67 -0.36
CA ILE A 19 -0.94 13.32 0.02
C ILE A 19 0.55 13.43 0.27
N LEU A 20 0.98 13.09 1.49
CA LEU A 20 2.36 13.17 1.95
C LEU A 20 2.96 11.77 2.02
N GLY A 21 4.15 11.59 1.44
CA GLY A 21 4.85 10.31 1.44
C GLY A 21 4.36 9.35 0.37
N GLU A 22 3.75 9.88 -0.69
CA GLU A 22 3.41 9.14 -1.90
C GLU A 22 4.39 9.52 -3.01
N TYR A 23 4.98 8.52 -3.66
CA TYR A 23 6.13 8.69 -4.57
C TYR A 23 5.82 8.39 -6.04
N ASN A 24 4.56 8.10 -6.35
CA ASN A 24 4.04 7.69 -7.65
C ASN A 24 4.80 6.50 -8.26
N VAL A 25 5.17 5.52 -7.43
CA VAL A 25 5.92 4.36 -7.91
C VAL A 25 5.03 3.58 -8.88
N ALA A 26 5.54 3.34 -10.09
CA ALA A 26 4.79 2.70 -11.17
C ALA A 26 3.44 3.37 -11.50
N GLY A 27 3.31 4.69 -11.28
CA GLY A 27 2.08 5.42 -11.61
C GLY A 27 0.92 5.20 -10.64
N GLU A 28 1.18 4.80 -9.40
CA GLU A 28 0.12 4.50 -8.41
C GLU A 28 -0.87 5.65 -8.16
N LEU A 29 -0.44 6.91 -8.29
CA LEU A 29 -1.37 8.03 -8.17
C LEU A 29 -2.43 8.03 -9.27
N ASP A 30 -2.16 7.47 -10.44
CA ASP A 30 -3.13 7.40 -11.54
C ASP A 30 -4.30 6.45 -11.20
N GLN A 31 -4.12 5.58 -10.19
CA GLN A 31 -5.16 4.70 -9.67
C GLN A 31 -6.04 5.41 -8.61
N PHE A 32 -5.49 6.39 -7.90
CA PHE A 32 -6.19 7.08 -6.80
C PHE A 32 -6.78 8.45 -7.21
N ARG A 33 -6.08 9.22 -8.06
CA ARG A 33 -6.54 10.53 -8.55
C ARG A 33 -7.95 10.50 -9.18
N PRO A 34 -8.32 9.50 -10.00
CA PRO A 34 -9.67 9.44 -10.57
C PRO A 34 -10.77 9.30 -9.51
N LEU A 35 -10.50 8.58 -8.40
CA LEU A 35 -11.45 8.43 -7.30
C LEU A 35 -11.70 9.78 -6.61
N LEU A 36 -10.64 10.54 -6.34
CA LEU A 36 -10.74 11.89 -5.79
C LEU A 36 -11.51 12.82 -6.74
N ALA A 37 -11.21 12.78 -8.04
CA ALA A 37 -11.85 13.62 -9.05
C ALA A 37 -13.36 13.35 -9.15
N ARG A 38 -13.79 12.08 -9.07
CA ARG A 38 -15.22 11.71 -9.03
C ARG A 38 -15.97 12.29 -7.84
N LEU A 39 -15.27 12.54 -6.72
CA LEU A 39 -15.81 13.18 -5.53
C LEU A 39 -15.70 14.72 -5.55
N GLY A 40 -15.12 15.30 -6.61
CA GLY A 40 -14.82 16.73 -6.66
C GLY A 40 -13.71 17.15 -5.69
N ILE A 41 -12.87 16.21 -5.27
CA ILE A 41 -11.70 16.45 -4.41
C ILE A 41 -10.50 16.73 -5.29
N ARG A 42 -9.81 17.84 -5.04
CA ARG A 42 -8.60 18.20 -5.77
C ARG A 42 -7.36 17.81 -4.97
N LEU A 43 -6.50 17.02 -5.59
CA LEU A 43 -5.16 16.77 -5.09
C LEU A 43 -4.29 18.01 -5.33
N ARG A 44 -4.15 18.87 -4.32
CA ARG A 44 -3.35 20.11 -4.35
C ARG A 44 -1.87 19.82 -4.56
N ALA A 45 -1.35 18.85 -3.83
CA ALA A 45 0.02 18.36 -3.98
C ALA A 45 0.13 16.89 -3.56
N SER A 46 0.90 16.13 -4.32
CA SER A 46 1.49 14.89 -3.82
C SER A 46 2.93 15.16 -3.44
N ILE A 47 3.36 14.81 -2.24
CA ILE A 47 4.73 15.03 -1.77
C ILE A 47 5.42 13.66 -1.72
N THR A 48 6.18 13.24 -2.74
CA THR A 48 6.60 14.01 -3.94
C THR A 48 6.33 13.33 -5.28
N GLY A 49 5.52 12.28 -5.32
CA GLY A 49 5.22 11.53 -6.53
C GLY A 49 4.57 12.38 -7.63
N ASP A 50 5.25 12.49 -8.77
CA ASP A 50 4.85 13.33 -9.93
C ASP A 50 4.55 14.80 -9.58
N ALA A 51 5.08 15.30 -8.46
CA ALA A 51 4.82 16.66 -8.03
C ALA A 51 5.49 17.69 -8.96
N ARG A 52 4.79 18.79 -9.24
CA ARG A 52 5.39 20.00 -9.81
C ARG A 52 5.76 20.97 -8.71
N TYR A 53 6.82 21.74 -8.91
CA TYR A 53 7.30 22.71 -7.91
C TYR A 53 6.19 23.63 -7.39
N ARG A 54 5.35 24.17 -8.30
CA ARG A 54 4.28 25.09 -7.93
C ARG A 54 3.19 24.44 -7.07
N GLU A 55 2.92 23.15 -7.27
CA GLU A 55 1.97 22.39 -6.44
C GLU A 55 2.50 22.27 -5.02
N VAL A 56 3.78 21.88 -4.88
CA VAL A 56 4.44 21.80 -3.56
C VAL A 56 4.52 23.17 -2.90
N ALA A 57 4.83 24.23 -3.66
CA ALA A 57 4.90 25.58 -3.14
C ALA A 57 3.54 26.10 -2.63
N ALA A 58 2.44 25.62 -3.21
CA ALA A 58 1.06 25.94 -2.84
C ALA A 58 0.41 24.95 -1.85
N ALA A 59 1.13 23.92 -1.39
CA ALA A 59 0.57 22.87 -0.54
C ALA A 59 0.01 23.38 0.80
N HIS A 60 0.40 24.57 1.25
CA HIS A 60 -0.14 25.21 2.47
C HIS A 60 -1.60 25.66 2.33
N THR A 61 -2.17 25.64 1.13
CA THR A 61 -3.57 26.01 0.88
C THR A 61 -4.55 24.85 1.02
N ALA A 62 -4.06 23.62 1.16
CA ALA A 62 -4.90 22.44 1.32
C ALA A 62 -5.69 22.47 2.64
N ARG A 63 -6.80 21.74 2.67
CA ARG A 63 -7.67 21.58 3.83
C ARG A 63 -7.30 20.36 4.67
N VAL A 64 -6.80 19.29 4.06
CA VAL A 64 -6.44 18.05 4.76
C VAL A 64 -5.14 17.49 4.20
N ASN A 65 -4.31 16.91 5.06
CA ASN A 65 -3.15 16.12 4.66
C ASN A 65 -3.41 14.64 4.97
N MET A 66 -3.31 13.76 3.97
CA MET A 66 -3.16 12.32 4.19
C MET A 66 -1.67 12.00 4.25
N VAL A 67 -1.21 11.28 5.27
CA VAL A 67 0.17 10.78 5.35
C VAL A 67 0.18 9.30 4.99
N LEU A 68 0.71 8.96 3.82
CA LEU A 68 0.85 7.58 3.39
C LEU A 68 2.08 6.93 4.03
N CYS A 69 3.28 7.50 3.85
CA CYS A 69 4.50 6.95 4.44
C CYS A 69 4.89 7.71 5.73
N SER A 70 4.39 7.22 6.86
CA SER A 70 4.57 7.78 8.21
C SER A 70 6.04 8.05 8.56
N GLN A 71 6.93 7.08 8.35
CA GLN A 71 8.36 7.22 8.67
C GLN A 71 9.01 8.41 7.92
N ALA A 72 8.57 8.69 6.69
CA ALA A 72 9.22 9.68 5.84
C ALA A 72 8.75 11.11 6.15
N LEU A 73 7.45 11.33 6.33
CA LEU A 73 6.88 12.68 6.27
C LEU A 73 5.88 13.04 7.40
N ILE A 74 5.82 12.26 8.48
CA ILE A 74 5.01 12.63 9.66
C ILE A 74 5.44 13.98 10.27
N THR A 75 6.75 14.24 10.33
CA THR A 75 7.29 15.52 10.84
C THR A 75 6.85 16.70 9.96
N LEU A 76 6.74 16.49 8.65
CA LEU A 76 6.23 17.52 7.75
C LEU A 76 4.75 17.80 8.04
N ALA A 77 3.93 16.75 8.18
CA ALA A 77 2.51 16.88 8.48
C ALA A 77 2.27 17.65 9.80
N ARG A 78 3.05 17.34 10.84
CA ARG A 78 3.05 18.05 12.13
C ARG A 78 3.34 19.54 11.96
N LYS A 79 4.41 19.89 11.25
CA LYS A 79 4.77 21.29 10.99
C LYS A 79 3.72 22.00 10.14
N MET A 80 3.07 21.32 9.20
CA MET A 80 1.96 21.89 8.42
C MET A 80 0.74 22.20 9.29
N LYS A 81 0.43 21.33 10.25
CA LYS A 81 -0.61 21.57 11.26
C LYS A 81 -0.28 22.75 12.15
N GLU A 82 0.94 22.80 12.69
CA GLU A 82 1.40 23.89 13.58
C GLU A 82 1.42 25.24 12.87
N ARG A 83 1.92 25.30 11.63
CA ARG A 83 2.13 26.56 10.89
C ARG A 83 0.88 27.07 10.18
N TRP A 84 0.07 26.18 9.59
CA TRP A 84 -1.06 26.54 8.72
C TRP A 84 -2.40 25.96 9.19
N GLY A 85 -2.45 25.24 10.30
CA GLY A 85 -3.69 24.65 10.81
C GLY A 85 -4.25 23.55 9.91
N ILE A 86 -3.41 22.87 9.12
CA ILE A 86 -3.85 21.77 8.24
C ILE A 86 -3.82 20.46 9.04
N PRO A 87 -4.98 19.88 9.41
CA PRO A 87 -5.02 18.61 10.09
C PRO A 87 -4.53 17.50 9.17
N TYR A 88 -4.06 16.42 9.78
CA TYR A 88 -3.57 15.26 9.05
C TYR A 88 -4.00 13.98 9.74
N TYR A 89 -4.02 12.89 8.96
CA TYR A 89 -4.17 11.54 9.46
C TYR A 89 -3.20 10.62 8.71
N GLU A 90 -2.84 9.50 9.33
CA GLU A 90 -2.06 8.44 8.69
C GLU A 90 -3.02 7.42 8.09
N GLY A 91 -2.83 7.09 6.81
CA GLY A 91 -3.71 6.16 6.10
C GLY A 91 -2.98 5.45 4.97
N SER A 92 -3.66 4.49 4.36
CA SER A 92 -3.17 3.68 3.24
C SER A 92 -4.20 3.66 2.13
N PHE A 93 -3.77 3.49 0.89
CA PHE A 93 -4.64 3.08 -0.22
C PHE A 93 -4.10 1.80 -0.88
N TYR A 94 -3.44 0.93 -0.10
CA TYR A 94 -3.10 -0.43 -0.53
C TYR A 94 -4.14 -1.39 0.05
N GLY A 95 -4.87 -2.09 -0.83
CA GLY A 95 -5.99 -2.97 -0.44
C GLY A 95 -7.34 -2.28 -0.55
N ILE A 96 -8.41 -3.07 -0.56
CA ILE A 96 -9.77 -2.58 -0.79
C ILE A 96 -10.23 -1.76 0.41
N SER A 97 -10.16 -2.33 1.61
CA SER A 97 -10.68 -1.70 2.83
C SER A 97 -9.91 -0.44 3.20
N ASP A 98 -8.57 -0.48 3.10
CA ASP A 98 -7.70 0.68 3.39
C ASP A 98 -8.02 1.85 2.42
N THR A 99 -8.24 1.56 1.13
CA THR A 99 -8.64 2.58 0.15
C THR A 99 -10.00 3.21 0.51
N SER A 100 -10.99 2.38 0.85
CA SER A 100 -12.31 2.86 1.29
C SER A 100 -12.22 3.70 2.56
N GLU A 101 -11.41 3.28 3.53
CA GLU A 101 -11.19 4.03 4.77
C GLU A 101 -10.48 5.37 4.52
N ALA A 102 -9.51 5.41 3.61
CA ALA A 102 -8.86 6.65 3.21
C ALA A 102 -9.85 7.64 2.60
N LEU A 103 -10.72 7.20 1.68
CA LEU A 103 -11.76 8.03 1.10
C LEU A 103 -12.73 8.56 2.17
N ARG A 104 -13.19 7.72 3.09
CA ARG A 104 -14.04 8.11 4.23
C ARG A 104 -13.39 9.17 5.11
N ASN A 105 -12.13 8.94 5.48
CA ASN A 105 -11.37 9.87 6.34
C ASN A 105 -11.18 11.23 5.65
N ILE A 106 -10.84 11.24 4.37
CA ILE A 106 -10.74 12.48 3.58
C ILE A 106 -12.09 13.20 3.56
N ALA A 107 -13.16 12.51 3.17
CA ALA A 107 -14.49 13.10 3.07
C ALA A 107 -14.95 13.69 4.41
N ARG A 108 -14.83 12.93 5.50
CA ARG A 108 -15.16 13.39 6.86
C ARG A 108 -14.41 14.66 7.22
N MET A 109 -13.07 14.66 7.08
CA MET A 109 -12.24 15.79 7.46
C MET A 109 -12.47 17.02 6.58
N LEU A 110 -12.82 16.84 5.31
CA LEU A 110 -13.20 17.95 4.43
C LEU A 110 -14.55 18.55 4.84
N VAL A 111 -15.54 17.72 5.18
CA VAL A 111 -16.85 18.18 5.68
C VAL A 111 -16.71 18.93 7.00
N GLU A 112 -15.91 18.40 7.95
CA GLU A 112 -15.55 19.09 9.21
C GLU A 112 -14.91 20.47 8.97
N ARG A 113 -14.29 20.66 7.80
CA ARG A 113 -13.67 21.91 7.36
C ARG A 113 -14.54 22.76 6.43
N GLY A 114 -15.83 22.46 6.35
CA GLY A 114 -16.82 23.27 5.64
C GLY A 114 -17.02 22.91 4.16
N ALA A 115 -16.52 21.77 3.70
CA ALA A 115 -16.95 21.22 2.41
C ALA A 115 -18.42 20.79 2.45
N ASP A 116 -19.02 20.62 1.27
CA ASP A 116 -20.40 20.18 1.10
C ASP A 116 -20.69 18.89 1.90
N PRO A 117 -21.70 18.88 2.80
CA PRO A 117 -22.01 17.72 3.64
C PRO A 117 -22.44 16.49 2.85
N THR A 118 -22.96 16.65 1.62
CA THR A 118 -23.30 15.52 0.74
C THR A 118 -22.07 14.76 0.24
N LEU A 119 -20.86 15.29 0.46
CA LEU A 119 -19.60 14.60 0.13
C LEU A 119 -19.49 13.24 0.83
N ALA A 120 -19.98 13.12 2.06
CA ALA A 120 -19.94 11.85 2.80
C ALA A 120 -20.81 10.77 2.11
N GLU A 121 -22.04 11.10 1.73
CA GLU A 121 -22.95 10.19 1.03
C GLU A 121 -22.42 9.80 -0.35
N ARG A 122 -21.94 10.77 -1.13
CA ARG A 122 -21.30 10.49 -2.44
C ARG A 122 -20.06 9.61 -2.31
N THR A 123 -19.32 9.75 -1.22
CA THR A 123 -18.16 8.91 -0.91
C THR A 123 -18.58 7.47 -0.66
N GLU A 124 -19.61 7.22 0.15
CA GLU A 124 -20.11 5.86 0.35
C GLU A 124 -20.69 5.23 -0.92
N ALA A 125 -21.40 6.01 -1.74
CA ALA A 125 -21.90 5.54 -3.03
C ALA A 125 -20.76 5.12 -3.97
N LEU A 126 -19.70 5.93 -4.06
CA LEU A 126 -18.50 5.60 -4.82
C LEU A 126 -17.81 4.34 -4.28
N ILE A 127 -17.64 4.24 -2.96
CA ILE A 127 -17.01 3.08 -2.32
C ILE A 127 -17.79 1.80 -2.64
N ALA A 128 -19.12 1.81 -2.47
CA ALA A 128 -19.95 0.64 -2.75
C ALA A 128 -19.82 0.16 -4.21
N GLU A 129 -19.78 1.11 -5.16
CA GLU A 129 -19.59 0.81 -6.58
C GLU A 129 -18.21 0.20 -6.86
N GLU A 130 -17.14 0.83 -6.37
CA GLU A 130 -15.77 0.41 -6.65
C GLU A 130 -15.39 -0.89 -5.93
N GLU A 131 -15.85 -1.09 -4.69
CA GLU A 131 -15.70 -2.35 -3.97
C GLU A 131 -16.40 -3.49 -4.72
N ALA A 132 -17.64 -3.29 -5.18
CA ALA A 132 -18.37 -4.32 -5.92
C ALA A 132 -17.61 -4.74 -7.20
N LYS A 133 -17.08 -3.77 -7.96
CA LYS A 133 -16.24 -4.04 -9.15
C LYS A 133 -14.97 -4.79 -8.79
N ALA A 134 -14.28 -4.36 -7.75
CA ALA A 134 -13.01 -4.96 -7.34
C ALA A 134 -13.21 -6.40 -6.85
N TRP A 135 -14.21 -6.64 -5.99
CA TRP A 135 -14.51 -7.98 -5.48
C TRP A 135 -14.92 -8.95 -6.59
N ALA A 136 -15.74 -8.50 -7.55
CA ALA A 136 -16.09 -9.31 -8.71
C ALA A 136 -14.84 -9.74 -9.51
N ARG A 137 -13.87 -8.84 -9.68
CA ARG A 137 -12.60 -9.13 -10.37
C ARG A 137 -11.64 -9.98 -9.55
N LEU A 138 -11.71 -9.90 -8.22
CA LEU A 138 -10.87 -10.68 -7.30
C LEU A 138 -11.39 -12.11 -7.10
N ALA A 139 -12.68 -12.36 -7.29
CA ALA A 139 -13.32 -13.66 -7.04
C ALA A 139 -12.61 -14.86 -7.70
N PRO A 140 -12.19 -14.81 -8.99
CA PRO A 140 -11.49 -15.92 -9.62
C PRO A 140 -10.13 -16.24 -8.98
N TYR A 141 -9.43 -15.22 -8.48
CA TYR A 141 -8.12 -15.38 -7.85
C TYR A 141 -8.24 -15.90 -6.42
N LYS A 142 -9.24 -15.42 -5.67
CA LYS A 142 -9.47 -15.82 -4.27
C LYS A 142 -9.57 -17.34 -4.13
N ALA A 143 -10.27 -18.02 -5.03
CA ALA A 143 -10.40 -19.48 -5.03
C ALA A 143 -9.04 -20.21 -5.16
N ARG A 144 -8.07 -19.61 -5.86
CA ARG A 144 -6.75 -20.20 -6.14
C ARG A 144 -5.70 -19.83 -5.09
N LEU A 145 -5.91 -18.72 -4.38
CA LEU A 145 -4.96 -18.14 -3.44
C LEU A 145 -5.31 -18.37 -1.97
N THR A 146 -6.55 -18.77 -1.67
CA THR A 146 -6.98 -19.05 -0.30
C THR A 146 -6.05 -20.08 0.38
N GLY A 147 -5.57 -19.76 1.58
CA GLY A 147 -4.67 -20.59 2.39
C GLY A 147 -3.20 -20.59 1.94
N LYS A 148 -2.84 -19.82 0.91
CA LYS A 148 -1.42 -19.67 0.51
C LYS A 148 -0.67 -18.81 1.52
N LYS A 149 0.50 -19.28 1.94
CA LYS A 149 1.34 -18.66 2.96
C LYS A 149 2.32 -17.66 2.35
N VAL A 150 2.33 -16.44 2.85
CA VAL A 150 3.14 -15.34 2.32
C VAL A 150 4.13 -14.85 3.37
N LEU A 151 5.41 -14.77 3.00
CA LEU A 151 6.41 -14.01 3.74
C LEU A 151 6.47 -12.58 3.20
N LEU A 152 6.11 -11.58 4.03
CA LEU A 152 6.15 -10.17 3.68
C LEU A 152 7.43 -9.52 4.21
N TYR A 153 8.45 -9.41 3.37
CA TYR A 153 9.73 -8.81 3.76
C TYR A 153 9.87 -7.38 3.21
N THR A 154 9.17 -6.44 3.84
CA THR A 154 9.16 -5.02 3.47
C THR A 154 9.50 -4.14 4.67
N GLY A 155 9.28 -2.83 4.58
CA GLY A 155 9.36 -1.94 5.73
C GLY A 155 8.50 -0.69 5.54
N GLY A 156 8.36 0.10 6.60
CA GLY A 156 7.51 1.28 6.60
C GLY A 156 6.03 0.89 6.47
N VAL A 157 5.23 1.69 5.78
CA VAL A 157 3.78 1.48 5.72
C VAL A 157 3.35 0.20 4.99
N LYS A 158 4.20 -0.36 4.12
CA LYS A 158 3.93 -1.63 3.44
C LYS A 158 3.92 -2.83 4.39
N SER A 159 4.55 -2.74 5.56
CA SER A 159 4.62 -3.85 6.50
C SER A 159 3.29 -4.16 7.20
N TRP A 160 2.31 -3.25 7.13
CA TRP A 160 0.97 -3.47 7.69
C TRP A 160 -0.14 -3.32 6.64
N SER A 161 -0.02 -2.38 5.70
CA SER A 161 -1.04 -2.15 4.66
C SER A 161 -1.21 -3.38 3.75
N VAL A 162 -0.11 -3.95 3.28
CA VAL A 162 -0.12 -5.14 2.42
C VAL A 162 -0.60 -6.40 3.15
N ILE A 163 -0.45 -6.48 4.49
CA ILE A 163 -0.97 -7.61 5.28
C ILE A 163 -2.48 -7.73 5.10
N GLN A 164 -3.21 -6.63 5.27
CA GLN A 164 -4.66 -6.63 5.14
C GLN A 164 -5.08 -6.96 3.71
N ALA A 165 -4.41 -6.38 2.71
CA ALA A 165 -4.65 -6.68 1.31
C ALA A 165 -4.53 -8.20 1.01
N LEU A 166 -3.50 -8.86 1.54
CA LEU A 166 -3.35 -10.32 1.36
C LEU A 166 -4.43 -11.13 2.09
N GLN A 167 -4.80 -10.74 3.30
CA GLN A 167 -5.84 -11.39 4.09
C GLN A 167 -7.23 -11.28 3.44
N GLU A 168 -7.53 -10.14 2.80
CA GLU A 168 -8.78 -9.90 2.05
C GLU A 168 -9.02 -10.95 0.94
N VAL A 169 -7.95 -11.44 0.32
CA VAL A 169 -7.97 -12.49 -0.70
C VAL A 169 -7.72 -13.90 -0.15
N GLY A 170 -7.73 -14.04 1.19
CA GLY A 170 -7.66 -15.32 1.88
C GLY A 170 -6.25 -15.90 2.02
N MET A 171 -5.20 -15.10 1.85
CA MET A 171 -3.82 -15.54 2.03
C MET A 171 -3.36 -15.36 3.48
N ASP A 172 -2.48 -16.26 3.93
CA ASP A 172 -1.96 -16.27 5.29
C ASP A 172 -0.58 -15.60 5.34
N VAL A 173 -0.49 -14.44 5.99
CA VAL A 173 0.81 -13.80 6.25
C VAL A 173 1.48 -14.51 7.42
N VAL A 174 2.55 -15.25 7.12
CA VAL A 174 3.28 -16.07 8.10
C VAL A 174 4.47 -15.33 8.74
N GLY A 175 4.79 -14.15 8.22
CA GLY A 175 5.80 -13.28 8.79
C GLY A 175 5.84 -11.94 8.07
N SER A 176 6.11 -10.87 8.81
CA SER A 176 6.30 -9.53 8.30
C SER A 176 7.54 -8.87 8.91
N SER A 177 8.33 -8.17 8.09
CA SER A 177 9.44 -7.37 8.62
C SER A 177 9.00 -5.96 9.02
N VAL A 178 9.41 -5.52 10.20
CA VAL A 178 9.10 -4.20 10.76
C VAL A 178 10.32 -3.30 10.89
N ARG A 179 11.43 -3.61 10.21
CA ARG A 179 12.72 -2.90 10.30
C ARG A 179 12.64 -1.38 10.18
N LYS A 180 11.72 -0.90 9.34
CA LYS A 180 11.53 0.51 8.99
C LYS A 180 10.18 1.06 9.47
N ALA A 181 9.49 0.30 10.31
CA ALA A 181 8.19 0.68 10.86
C ALA A 181 8.38 1.61 12.06
N THR A 182 7.50 2.60 12.21
CA THR A 182 7.37 3.32 13.48
C THR A 182 6.71 2.42 14.54
N GLU A 183 6.75 2.79 15.82
CA GLU A 183 6.04 2.03 16.87
C GLU A 183 4.53 1.95 16.63
N ALA A 184 3.94 2.99 16.04
CA ALA A 184 2.54 2.98 15.63
C ALA A 184 2.28 1.97 14.49
N ASP A 185 3.19 1.89 13.51
CA ASP A 185 3.11 0.91 12.41
C ASP A 185 3.29 -0.53 12.91
N LYS A 186 4.20 -0.76 13.87
CA LYS A 186 4.39 -2.08 14.51
C LYS A 186 3.12 -2.54 15.20
N LYS A 187 2.48 -1.65 15.97
CA LYS A 187 1.21 -1.95 16.65
C LYS A 187 0.12 -2.33 15.65
N LYS A 188 -0.05 -1.56 14.56
CA LYS A 188 -1.00 -1.88 13.49
C LYS A 188 -0.70 -3.22 12.82
N ALA A 189 0.58 -3.52 12.56
CA ALA A 189 0.98 -4.80 11.99
C ALA A 189 0.64 -5.98 12.93
N LEU A 190 0.93 -5.83 14.22
CA LEU A 190 0.62 -6.85 15.24
C LEU A 190 -0.89 -7.10 15.35
N GLU A 191 -1.69 -6.04 15.39
CA GLU A 191 -3.16 -6.13 15.40
C GLU A 191 -3.67 -6.90 14.17
N ARG A 192 -3.15 -6.60 12.96
CA ARG A 192 -3.52 -7.31 11.72
C ARG A 192 -3.06 -8.76 11.68
N LEU A 193 -2.00 -9.10 12.41
CA LEU A 193 -1.50 -10.48 12.54
C LEU A 193 -2.16 -11.26 13.69
N GLY A 194 -3.20 -10.70 14.33
CA GLY A 194 -3.93 -11.35 15.40
C GLY A 194 -3.21 -11.37 16.75
N GLY A 195 -2.26 -10.45 16.97
CA GLY A 195 -1.47 -10.38 18.20
C GLY A 195 -0.28 -11.34 18.26
N ASP A 196 0.05 -11.99 17.15
CA ASP A 196 1.14 -12.96 17.06
C ASP A 196 2.49 -12.26 16.86
N GLU A 197 3.22 -12.04 17.96
CA GLU A 197 4.53 -11.39 17.95
C GLU A 197 5.59 -12.21 17.19
N ASP A 198 5.48 -13.53 17.14
CA ASP A 198 6.44 -14.41 16.44
C ASP A 198 6.45 -14.18 14.93
N LYS A 199 5.36 -13.61 14.40
CA LYS A 199 5.25 -13.21 12.99
C LYS A 199 5.88 -11.85 12.69
N LEU A 200 6.33 -11.10 13.70
CA LEU A 200 7.01 -9.83 13.49
C LEU A 200 8.52 -10.00 13.69
N ALA A 201 9.28 -9.63 12.66
CA ALA A 201 10.74 -9.66 12.73
C ALA A 201 11.34 -8.29 12.40
N ASP A 202 12.27 -7.81 13.22
CA ASP A 202 13.06 -6.62 12.87
C ASP A 202 13.88 -6.87 11.61
N ALA A 203 14.53 -8.03 11.51
CA ALA A 203 15.15 -8.51 10.29
C ALA A 203 15.18 -10.03 10.28
N ILE A 204 14.90 -10.61 9.12
CA ILE A 204 15.10 -12.02 8.84
C ILE A 204 16.40 -12.12 8.05
N THR A 205 17.32 -13.00 8.43
CA THR A 205 18.55 -13.16 7.67
C THR A 205 18.28 -13.93 6.36
N PRO A 206 19.08 -13.75 5.30
CA PRO A 206 18.93 -14.56 4.08
C PRO A 206 18.98 -16.07 4.33
N ARG A 207 19.78 -16.51 5.31
CA ARG A 207 19.88 -17.92 5.71
C ARG A 207 18.56 -18.41 6.31
N ASP A 208 17.97 -17.64 7.20
CA ASP A 208 16.72 -18.02 7.88
C ASP A 208 15.54 -17.97 6.90
N MET A 209 15.47 -16.95 6.04
CA MET A 209 14.48 -16.89 4.94
C MET A 209 14.56 -18.14 4.06
N TYR A 210 15.77 -18.54 3.65
CA TYR A 210 15.98 -19.74 2.84
C TYR A 210 15.51 -21.01 3.57
N ALA A 211 15.83 -21.15 4.85
CA ALA A 211 15.37 -22.26 5.68
C ALA A 211 13.84 -22.29 5.78
N MET A 212 13.19 -21.15 6.02
CA MET A 212 11.72 -21.06 6.05
C MET A 212 11.08 -21.56 4.75
N PHE A 213 11.65 -21.22 3.59
CA PHE A 213 11.14 -21.70 2.30
C PHE A 213 11.39 -23.20 2.10
N LYS A 214 12.58 -23.71 2.48
CA LYS A 214 12.90 -25.14 2.39
C LYS A 214 12.01 -26.00 3.28
N ASP A 215 11.65 -25.48 4.46
CA ASP A 215 10.78 -26.15 5.42
C ASP A 215 9.28 -26.03 5.05
N GLY A 216 8.93 -25.35 3.96
CA GLY A 216 7.54 -25.17 3.53
C GLY A 216 6.72 -24.23 4.42
N LYS A 217 7.39 -23.32 5.16
CA LYS A 217 6.71 -22.35 6.03
C LYS A 217 6.01 -21.24 5.25
N ALA A 218 6.48 -20.94 4.04
CA ALA A 218 5.89 -19.94 3.15
C ALA A 218 5.88 -20.43 1.69
N ASP A 219 4.78 -20.18 0.98
CA ASP A 219 4.59 -20.52 -0.43
C ASP A 219 5.14 -19.46 -1.38
N MET A 220 5.27 -18.21 -0.91
CA MET A 220 5.84 -17.11 -1.68
C MET A 220 6.43 -16.00 -0.80
N MET A 221 7.17 -15.10 -1.43
CA MET A 221 7.70 -13.90 -0.78
C MET A 221 7.32 -12.61 -1.52
N LEU A 222 6.86 -11.62 -0.77
CA LEU A 222 6.72 -10.23 -1.22
C LEU A 222 7.84 -9.41 -0.58
N SER A 223 8.76 -8.88 -1.39
CA SER A 223 9.88 -8.09 -0.86
C SER A 223 10.43 -7.10 -1.89
N GLY A 224 11.67 -6.63 -1.73
CA GLY A 224 12.41 -5.88 -2.76
C GLY A 224 13.51 -6.73 -3.42
N GLY A 225 14.05 -6.24 -4.55
CA GLY A 225 15.00 -6.98 -5.39
C GLY A 225 16.22 -7.55 -4.65
N ARG A 226 16.66 -6.92 -3.55
CA ARG A 226 17.78 -7.42 -2.73
C ARG A 226 17.57 -8.80 -2.13
N SER A 227 16.33 -9.20 -1.81
CA SER A 227 16.06 -10.55 -1.28
C SER A 227 15.45 -11.50 -2.30
N GLN A 228 15.18 -11.06 -3.53
CA GLN A 228 14.63 -11.88 -4.63
C GLN A 228 15.33 -13.23 -4.76
N PHE A 229 16.66 -13.21 -4.88
CA PHE A 229 17.44 -14.42 -5.14
C PHE A 229 17.42 -15.42 -3.98
N VAL A 230 17.04 -15.02 -2.77
CA VAL A 230 16.88 -15.95 -1.65
C VAL A 230 15.69 -16.87 -1.90
N ALA A 231 14.54 -16.31 -2.28
CA ALA A 231 13.35 -17.09 -2.62
C ALA A 231 13.56 -17.92 -3.89
N LEU A 232 14.13 -17.33 -4.94
CA LEU A 232 14.36 -18.05 -6.20
C LEU A 232 15.32 -19.24 -6.05
N LYS A 233 16.40 -19.09 -5.26
CA LYS A 233 17.30 -20.22 -4.94
C LYS A 233 16.62 -21.30 -4.11
N ALA A 234 15.63 -20.94 -3.30
CA ALA A 234 14.78 -21.90 -2.59
C ALA A 234 13.69 -22.52 -3.50
N ARG A 235 13.61 -22.12 -4.78
CA ARG A 235 12.57 -22.52 -5.75
C ARG A 235 11.17 -22.06 -5.30
N THR A 236 11.10 -20.88 -4.72
CA THR A 236 9.88 -20.26 -4.18
C THR A 236 9.51 -19.00 -4.97
N PRO A 237 8.21 -18.83 -5.33
CA PRO A 237 7.71 -17.62 -5.98
C PRO A 237 8.02 -16.32 -5.23
N TRP A 238 8.22 -15.28 -6.02
CA TRP A 238 8.55 -13.95 -5.52
C TRP A 238 7.91 -12.86 -6.38
N ILE A 239 7.52 -11.75 -5.75
CA ILE A 239 7.15 -10.52 -6.45
C ILE A 239 7.78 -9.30 -5.74
N ASP A 240 8.12 -8.26 -6.51
CA ASP A 240 8.57 -6.99 -5.96
C ASP A 240 7.36 -6.14 -5.53
N ILE A 241 7.34 -5.75 -4.27
CA ILE A 241 6.35 -4.83 -3.70
C ILE A 241 6.98 -3.45 -3.37
N ASN A 242 8.28 -3.27 -3.60
CA ASN A 242 9.04 -2.06 -3.25
C ASN A 242 9.13 -1.04 -4.39
N GLN A 243 10.23 -0.95 -5.13
CA GLN A 243 10.52 0.20 -6.02
C GLN A 243 10.89 -0.19 -7.45
N GLU A 244 11.31 -1.42 -7.70
CA GLU A 244 11.80 -1.87 -9.01
C GLU A 244 10.68 -2.51 -9.85
N ARG A 245 9.46 -2.56 -9.29
CA ARG A 245 8.27 -3.11 -9.94
C ARG A 245 7.72 -2.22 -11.06
N HIS A 246 7.02 -2.85 -12.00
CA HIS A 246 6.40 -2.19 -13.15
C HIS A 246 4.88 -1.99 -13.02
N HIS A 247 4.27 -2.48 -11.93
CA HIS A 247 2.83 -2.42 -11.71
C HIS A 247 2.48 -1.57 -10.48
N GLY A 248 1.47 -0.72 -10.63
CA GLY A 248 0.87 0.02 -9.53
C GLY A 248 -0.09 -0.87 -8.73
N PHE A 249 0.02 -0.84 -7.41
CA PHE A 249 -0.76 -1.66 -6.48
C PHE A 249 -1.65 -0.80 -5.56
N ALA A 250 -1.85 0.47 -5.91
CA ALA A 250 -2.69 1.40 -5.18
C ALA A 250 -4.16 1.32 -5.59
N ALA A 251 -5.02 1.71 -4.66
CA ALA A 251 -6.46 1.72 -4.78
C ALA A 251 -7.07 0.36 -5.17
N TYR A 252 -8.34 0.38 -5.57
CA TYR A 252 -9.09 -0.81 -5.96
C TYR A 252 -8.46 -1.54 -7.16
N ASP A 253 -8.06 -0.81 -8.20
CA ASP A 253 -7.46 -1.38 -9.40
C ASP A 253 -6.07 -1.97 -9.15
N GLY A 254 -5.26 -1.30 -8.33
CA GLY A 254 -3.95 -1.80 -7.98
C GLY A 254 -4.02 -3.03 -7.09
N MET A 255 -5.05 -3.15 -6.25
CA MET A 255 -5.29 -4.39 -5.51
C MET A 255 -5.57 -5.58 -6.46
N VAL A 256 -6.40 -5.37 -7.49
CA VAL A 256 -6.61 -6.41 -8.52
C VAL A 256 -5.30 -6.73 -9.26
N ALA A 257 -4.50 -5.72 -9.58
CA ALA A 257 -3.20 -5.93 -10.22
C ALA A 257 -2.26 -6.75 -9.33
N LEU A 258 -2.11 -6.40 -8.05
CA LEU A 258 -1.28 -7.13 -7.10
C LEU A 258 -1.67 -8.60 -7.03
N VAL A 259 -2.96 -8.89 -6.87
CA VAL A 259 -3.47 -10.25 -6.74
C VAL A 259 -3.28 -11.05 -8.02
N ARG A 260 -3.42 -10.41 -9.19
CA ARG A 260 -3.10 -11.04 -10.47
C ARG A 260 -1.62 -11.38 -10.58
N GLU A 261 -0.70 -10.49 -10.19
CA GLU A 261 0.73 -10.77 -10.20
C GLU A 261 1.10 -11.90 -9.21
N ILE A 262 0.46 -11.92 -8.04
CA ILE A 262 0.59 -13.02 -7.07
C ILE A 262 0.16 -14.34 -7.70
N ASP A 263 -1.03 -14.39 -8.30
CA ASP A 263 -1.58 -15.60 -8.94
C ASP A 263 -0.67 -16.10 -10.07
N GLN A 264 -0.20 -15.20 -10.93
CA GLN A 264 0.72 -15.55 -12.02
C GLN A 264 2.04 -16.08 -11.50
N SER A 265 2.59 -15.47 -10.43
CA SER A 265 3.85 -15.90 -9.82
C SER A 265 3.70 -17.27 -9.17
N ILE A 266 2.70 -17.47 -8.31
CA ILE A 266 2.56 -18.69 -7.51
C ILE A 266 2.14 -19.90 -8.35
N ASN A 267 1.30 -19.70 -9.37
CA ASN A 267 0.77 -20.75 -10.22
C ASN A 267 1.56 -20.94 -11.53
N ASN A 268 2.77 -20.37 -11.63
CA ASN A 268 3.60 -20.51 -12.80
C ASN A 268 4.06 -21.98 -12.99
N PRO A 269 3.91 -22.60 -14.18
CA PRO A 269 4.32 -23.98 -14.42
C PRO A 269 5.83 -24.21 -14.26
N ILE A 270 6.65 -23.16 -14.27
CA ILE A 270 8.09 -23.26 -14.04
C ILE A 270 8.40 -23.94 -12.70
N TRP A 271 7.56 -23.76 -11.68
CA TRP A 271 7.79 -24.33 -10.35
C TRP A 271 7.76 -25.85 -10.35
N ALA A 272 6.88 -26.46 -11.15
CA ALA A 272 6.87 -27.91 -11.30
C ALA A 272 8.17 -28.40 -11.95
N GLN A 273 8.66 -27.70 -12.97
CA GLN A 273 9.89 -28.07 -13.68
C GLN A 273 11.14 -27.94 -12.80
N VAL A 274 11.32 -26.81 -12.10
CA VAL A 274 12.52 -26.59 -11.29
C VAL A 274 12.53 -27.40 -9.99
N ARG A 275 11.37 -27.92 -9.55
CA ARG A 275 11.25 -28.78 -8.36
C ARG A 275 11.33 -30.27 -8.68
N ALA A 276 11.23 -30.67 -9.94
CA ALA A 276 11.46 -32.05 -10.34
C ALA A 276 12.89 -32.49 -9.95
N PRO A 277 13.10 -33.79 -9.66
CA PRO A 277 14.44 -34.37 -9.58
C PRO A 277 15.24 -34.04 -10.85
N ALA A 278 16.57 -33.95 -10.75
CA ALA A 278 17.34 -33.84 -11.97
C ALA A 278 17.20 -35.15 -12.78
N PRO A 279 17.20 -35.10 -14.12
CA PRO A 279 17.06 -36.31 -14.94
C PRO A 279 18.14 -37.37 -14.72
N TRP A 280 19.25 -37.01 -14.09
CA TRP A 280 20.36 -37.91 -13.72
C TRP A 280 20.34 -38.32 -12.23
N ASP A 281 19.39 -37.83 -11.44
CA ASP A 281 19.17 -38.28 -10.06
C ASP A 281 18.17 -39.46 -10.01
N GLU A 282 17.53 -39.81 -11.13
CA GLU A 282 16.69 -41.00 -11.30
C GLU A 282 17.56 -42.22 -11.70
N GLU A 283 18.46 -42.65 -10.80
CA GLU A 283 19.14 -43.96 -10.86
C GLU A 283 18.77 -44.83 -9.65
#